data_AF-A0A9J6G8X2-F1
#
_entry.id   AF-A0A9J6G8X2-F1
#
_cell.length_a   1.000
_cell.length_b   1.000
_cell.length_c   1.000
_cell.angle_alpha   90.00
_cell.angle_beta   90.00
_cell.angle_gamma   90.00
#
_symmetry.space_group_name_H-M   'P 1'
#
loop_
_entity.id
_entity.type
_entity.pdbx_description
1 polymer ?
#
loop_
_entity_poly.entity_id
_entity_poly.type
_entity_poly.pdbx_seq_one_letter_code
_entity_poly.pdbx_strand_id
1 'polypeptide(L)'
;MAHGNHEFMLVGYLDDIEKRPLKFVDPIPSARICDACGNIPRSTYTLLCGHILCGTCYDGSATKGGCACPLDGDVCATEDVTSKAFPAENILNRKVHCWNEASGCHVVLPASEVAKHFRHDCQHHRSRCPTCLATVLWRDLCAHLKSGCTEFVLCAVPEALAVTAENDENHLVAFQKRVERRVGEIDAKLAQLSLQGDSQNDKLVDLSHNLNHLNEVTREVRAASVKLLESLDHSVTELKALSNERSECIMASISSVLTSVQYPNMQLCTVTGYAAHKDKALKNGWSNTMGEKVYLRRYYVSWGVAFRNISGSVALHLRLQLHKGQNDEFLKWPFSNKLKLSVIHPETREERHVCAVPDLSQDYVRYYCKPVEVSSEAVYFPNAKHELSHLERDGYVHTDQLSLKMEVL
;
A
#
# COMPACT_ATOMS: atom_id res chain seq x y z
N MET A 1 28.93 19.97 -21.58
CA MET A 1 27.52 20.34 -21.30
C MET A 1 27.35 20.35 -19.79
N ALA A 2 26.85 21.44 -19.22
CA ALA A 2 26.77 21.66 -17.78
C ALA A 2 25.64 20.81 -17.17
N HIS A 3 25.99 19.69 -16.54
CA HIS A 3 25.02 18.89 -15.79
C HIS A 3 24.78 19.52 -14.42
N GLY A 4 23.78 20.39 -14.35
CA GLY A 4 23.34 21.09 -13.14
C GLY A 4 22.58 20.23 -12.13
N ASN A 5 22.83 18.91 -12.08
CA ASN A 5 22.26 18.05 -11.04
C ASN A 5 23.36 17.16 -10.46
N HIS A 6 23.79 17.45 -9.22
CA HIS A 6 24.84 16.72 -8.51
C HIS A 6 24.31 15.44 -7.83
N GLU A 7 23.24 14.86 -8.37
CA GLU A 7 22.58 13.68 -7.82
C GLU A 7 23.01 12.44 -8.58
N PHE A 8 23.61 11.48 -7.86
CA PHE A 8 24.16 10.26 -8.44
C PHE A 8 23.83 9.04 -7.57
N MET A 9 23.74 7.87 -8.18
CA MET A 9 23.56 6.60 -7.47
C MET A 9 24.89 5.85 -7.37
N LEU A 10 25.18 5.33 -6.18
CA LEU A 10 26.31 4.43 -5.96
C LEU A 10 25.87 2.98 -6.18
N VAL A 11 26.68 2.22 -6.91
CA VAL A 11 26.42 0.81 -7.20
C VAL A 11 27.59 -0.08 -6.76
N GLY A 12 27.25 -1.06 -5.93
CA GLY A 12 28.16 -2.02 -5.33
C GLY A 12 28.90 -1.49 -4.10
N TYR A 13 28.38 -0.52 -3.33
CA TYR A 13 29.09 0.04 -2.17
C TYR A 13 28.53 -0.48 -0.85
N LEU A 14 27.71 0.32 -0.14
CA LEU A 14 27.08 -0.06 1.12
C LEU A 14 25.59 -0.32 0.88
N ASP A 15 25.05 -1.43 1.40
CA ASP A 15 23.64 -1.81 1.22
C ASP A 15 22.65 -0.70 1.61
N ASP A 16 23.02 0.12 2.58
CA ASP A 16 22.19 1.20 3.13
C ASP A 16 22.03 2.42 2.20
N ILE A 17 22.95 2.60 1.24
CA ILE A 17 22.95 3.69 0.26
C ILE A 17 22.89 3.18 -1.19
N GLU A 18 22.98 1.86 -1.38
CA GLU A 18 22.94 1.19 -2.67
C GLU A 18 21.67 1.59 -3.45
N LYS A 19 21.86 2.06 -4.70
CA LYS A 19 20.77 2.49 -5.59
C LYS A 19 19.86 3.58 -5.00
N ARG A 20 20.35 4.36 -4.05
CA ARG A 20 19.68 5.57 -3.56
C ARG A 20 20.34 6.80 -4.16
N PRO A 21 19.56 7.81 -4.60
CA PRO A 21 20.13 9.04 -5.11
C PRO A 21 20.86 9.79 -3.99
N LEU A 22 22.10 10.19 -4.24
CA LEU A 22 22.90 11.01 -3.34
C LEU A 22 23.26 12.32 -4.02
N LYS A 23 22.89 13.43 -3.38
CA LYS A 23 23.27 14.77 -3.82
C LYS A 23 24.63 15.13 -3.23
N PHE A 24 25.68 15.02 -4.04
CA PHE A 24 27.03 15.37 -3.64
C PHE A 24 27.22 16.89 -3.62
N VAL A 25 27.96 17.38 -2.62
CA VAL A 25 28.29 18.82 -2.51
C VAL A 25 29.29 19.21 -3.60
N ASP A 26 30.32 18.39 -3.77
CA ASP A 26 31.40 18.65 -4.71
C ASP A 26 31.22 17.78 -5.97
N PRO A 27 31.49 18.32 -7.18
CA PRO A 27 31.39 17.58 -8.43
C PRO A 27 32.11 16.24 -8.41
N ILE A 28 31.49 15.21 -9.01
CA ILE A 28 32.10 13.89 -9.15
C ILE A 28 32.99 13.89 -10.40
N PRO A 29 34.24 13.39 -10.33
CA PRO A 29 35.07 13.23 -11.51
C PRO A 29 34.38 12.34 -12.56
N SER A 30 34.31 12.81 -13.80
CA SER A 30 33.64 12.10 -14.92
C SER A 30 34.13 10.67 -15.09
N ALA A 31 35.42 10.42 -14.86
CA ALA A 31 36.04 9.09 -14.88
C ALA A 31 35.39 8.05 -13.95
N ARG A 32 34.58 8.48 -12.97
CA ARG A 32 33.86 7.61 -12.03
C ARG A 32 32.39 7.39 -12.40
N ILE A 33 31.89 8.09 -13.40
CA ILE A 33 30.49 8.06 -13.79
C ILE A 33 30.38 7.20 -15.04
N CYS A 34 29.43 6.28 -15.07
CA CYS A 34 29.11 5.56 -16.29
C CYS A 34 28.38 6.49 -17.26
N ASP A 35 28.92 6.67 -18.46
CA ASP A 35 28.31 7.52 -19.49
C ASP A 35 26.96 6.98 -19.99
N ALA A 36 26.73 5.66 -19.89
CA ALA A 36 25.49 5.04 -20.33
C ALA A 36 24.34 5.11 -19.31
N CYS A 37 24.62 4.96 -18.01
CA CYS A 37 23.58 4.89 -16.98
C CYS A 37 23.68 5.96 -15.89
N GLY A 38 24.72 6.79 -15.88
CA GLY A 38 24.94 7.84 -14.90
C GLY A 38 25.32 7.36 -13.49
N ASN A 39 25.38 6.05 -13.26
CA ASN A 39 25.74 5.48 -11.96
C ASN A 39 27.23 5.58 -11.69
N ILE A 40 27.60 5.59 -10.41
CA ILE A 40 28.98 5.53 -9.92
C ILE A 40 29.27 4.10 -9.43
N PRO A 41 29.95 3.25 -10.23
CA PRO A 41 30.32 1.89 -9.84
C PRO A 41 31.63 1.85 -9.04
N ARG A 42 31.99 0.68 -8.51
CA ARG A 42 33.33 0.42 -7.92
C ARG A 42 34.46 0.40 -8.95
N SER A 43 34.14 0.03 -10.18
CA SER A 43 35.08 -0.03 -11.29
C SER A 43 34.43 0.43 -12.58
N THR A 44 35.21 1.08 -13.43
CA THR A 44 34.80 1.50 -14.77
C THR A 44 35.66 0.86 -15.86
N TYR A 45 35.11 0.80 -17.06
CA TYR A 45 35.72 0.26 -18.27
C TYR A 45 35.71 1.37 -19.31
N THR A 46 36.89 1.81 -19.74
CA THR A 46 37.02 2.85 -20.77
C THR A 46 37.24 2.18 -22.11
N LEU A 47 36.34 2.46 -23.06
CA LEU A 47 36.41 1.94 -24.42
C LEU A 47 37.36 2.78 -25.28
N LEU A 48 37.71 2.26 -26.46
CA LEU A 48 38.61 2.95 -27.39
C LEU A 48 38.05 4.29 -27.90
N CYS A 49 36.72 4.41 -28.04
CA CYS A 49 36.05 5.67 -28.36
C CYS A 49 36.08 6.70 -27.21
N GLY A 50 36.59 6.33 -26.04
CA GLY A 50 36.74 7.21 -24.87
C GLY A 50 35.57 7.19 -23.90
N HIS A 51 34.45 6.54 -24.25
CA HIS A 51 33.30 6.37 -23.37
C HIS A 51 33.60 5.41 -22.20
N ILE A 52 33.06 5.74 -21.03
CA ILE A 52 33.30 5.06 -19.76
C ILE A 52 32.03 4.32 -19.34
N LEU A 53 32.13 3.01 -19.12
CA LEU A 53 31.01 2.16 -18.72
C LEU A 53 31.23 1.55 -17.33
N CYS A 54 30.14 1.28 -16.61
CA CYS A 54 30.17 0.38 -15.44
C CYS A 54 30.20 -1.09 -15.90
N GLY A 55 30.57 -2.01 -15.01
CA GLY A 55 30.64 -3.45 -15.34
C GLY A 55 29.35 -4.00 -15.94
N THR A 56 28.19 -3.67 -15.37
CA THR A 56 26.89 -4.12 -15.91
C THR A 56 26.63 -3.61 -17.33
N CYS A 57 26.94 -2.35 -17.62
CA CYS A 57 26.76 -1.78 -18.96
C CYS A 57 27.79 -2.35 -19.94
N TYR A 58 29.03 -2.58 -19.49
CA TYR A 58 30.07 -3.21 -20.29
C TYR A 58 29.72 -4.65 -20.66
N ASP A 59 29.29 -5.47 -19.69
CA ASP A 59 28.88 -6.85 -19.92
C ASP A 59 27.67 -6.92 -20.88
N GLY A 60 26.73 -5.98 -20.74
CA GLY A 60 25.61 -5.83 -21.66
C GLY A 60 25.98 -5.37 -23.07
N SER A 61 27.21 -4.88 -23.27
CA SER A 61 27.76 -4.42 -24.55
C SER A 61 28.61 -5.48 -25.26
N ALA A 62 28.68 -6.70 -24.71
CA ALA A 62 29.52 -7.77 -25.24
C ALA A 62 29.03 -8.29 -26.60
N THR A 63 29.95 -8.46 -27.55
CA THR A 63 29.70 -9.04 -28.87
C THR A 63 30.60 -10.27 -29.12
N LYS A 64 30.40 -10.97 -30.24
CA LYS A 64 31.27 -12.09 -30.62
C LYS A 64 32.69 -11.57 -30.91
N GLY A 65 33.58 -11.71 -29.94
CA GLY A 65 35.01 -11.34 -30.07
C GLY A 65 35.35 -9.92 -29.62
N GLY A 66 34.45 -9.20 -28.95
CA GLY A 66 34.71 -7.83 -28.52
C GLY A 66 33.56 -7.19 -27.75
N CYS A 67 33.53 -5.86 -27.81
CA CYS A 67 32.46 -5.01 -27.29
C CYS A 67 31.98 -4.06 -28.41
N ALA A 68 30.71 -3.69 -28.40
CA ALA A 68 30.19 -2.58 -29.20
C ALA A 68 29.70 -1.50 -28.25
N CYS A 69 30.25 -0.29 -28.34
CA CYS A 69 29.88 0.80 -27.46
C CYS A 69 28.37 1.09 -27.57
N PRO A 70 27.64 1.17 -26.44
CA PRO A 70 26.18 1.38 -26.46
C PRO A 70 25.78 2.82 -26.81
N LEU A 71 26.73 3.75 -26.90
CA LEU A 71 26.46 5.17 -27.13
C LEU A 71 26.66 5.58 -28.60
N ASP A 72 27.66 5.03 -29.27
CA ASP A 72 28.03 5.37 -30.66
C ASP A 72 28.12 4.15 -31.60
N GLY A 73 28.10 2.93 -31.06
CA GLY A 73 28.17 1.68 -31.84
C GLY A 73 29.58 1.25 -32.22
N ASP A 74 30.62 1.97 -31.78
CA ASP A 74 32.00 1.65 -32.14
C ASP A 74 32.44 0.30 -31.55
N VAL A 75 33.06 -0.53 -32.39
CA VAL A 75 33.50 -1.87 -32.01
C VAL A 75 34.92 -1.81 -31.44
N CYS A 76 35.10 -2.42 -30.28
CA CYS A 76 36.36 -2.53 -29.56
C CYS A 76 36.73 -4.00 -29.34
N ALA A 77 38.01 -4.35 -29.51
CA ALA A 77 38.50 -5.62 -29.01
C ALA A 77 38.61 -5.55 -27.47
N THR A 78 38.48 -6.69 -26.79
CA THR A 78 38.54 -6.73 -25.31
C THR A 78 39.88 -6.24 -24.75
N GLU A 79 40.95 -6.34 -25.53
CA GLU A 79 42.30 -5.87 -25.20
C GLU A 79 42.46 -4.34 -25.24
N ASP A 80 41.59 -3.65 -25.99
CA ASP A 80 41.58 -2.19 -26.10
C ASP A 80 40.83 -1.52 -24.92
N VAL A 81 40.22 -2.32 -24.05
CA VAL A 81 39.41 -1.85 -22.92
C VAL A 81 40.26 -1.72 -21.67
N THR A 82 40.34 -0.50 -21.13
CA THR A 82 41.06 -0.26 -19.88
C THR A 82 40.10 -0.29 -18.70
N SER A 83 40.36 -1.18 -17.74
CA SER A 83 39.60 -1.23 -16.49
C SER A 83 40.26 -0.38 -15.41
N LYS A 84 39.45 0.33 -14.63
CA LYS A 84 39.92 1.15 -13.50
C LYS A 84 39.05 0.91 -12.28
N ALA A 85 39.64 0.39 -11.22
CA ALA A 85 38.99 0.27 -9.92
C ALA A 85 39.20 1.53 -9.08
N PHE A 86 38.20 1.87 -8.27
CA PHE A 86 38.27 3.00 -7.35
C PHE A 86 38.10 2.53 -5.90
N PRO A 87 39.00 2.92 -4.98
CA PRO A 87 38.82 2.64 -3.55
C PRO A 87 37.50 3.21 -3.04
N ALA A 88 36.78 2.41 -2.24
CA ALA A 88 35.44 2.77 -1.76
C ALA A 88 35.44 4.04 -0.90
N GLU A 89 36.43 4.17 -0.03
CA GLU A 89 36.62 5.33 0.86
C GLU A 89 36.61 6.66 0.11
N ASN A 90 37.13 6.69 -1.12
CA ASN A 90 37.23 7.93 -1.90
C ASN A 90 35.88 8.54 -2.27
N ILE A 91 34.84 7.71 -2.48
CA ILE A 91 33.49 8.22 -2.76
C ILE A 91 32.67 8.29 -1.47
N LEU A 92 32.86 7.34 -0.56
CA LEU A 92 32.13 7.26 0.70
C LEU A 92 32.45 8.42 1.66
N ASN A 93 33.68 8.96 1.60
CA ASN A 93 34.09 10.12 2.40
C ASN A 93 33.67 11.47 1.79
N ARG A 94 33.15 11.50 0.56
CA ARG A 94 32.67 12.76 -0.04
C ARG A 94 31.39 13.19 0.65
N LYS A 95 31.23 14.51 0.75
CA LYS A 95 30.09 15.13 1.40
C LYS A 95 28.84 15.06 0.53
N VAL A 96 27.73 14.67 1.15
CA VAL A 96 26.39 14.64 0.56
C VAL A 96 25.40 15.39 1.42
N HIS A 97 24.35 15.90 0.81
CA HIS A 97 23.20 16.45 1.51
C HIS A 97 22.33 15.31 2.06
N CYS A 98 21.69 15.54 3.21
CA CYS A 98 20.67 14.65 3.73
C CYS A 98 19.53 14.44 2.71
N TRP A 99 18.97 13.23 2.61
CA TRP A 99 17.80 12.95 1.76
C TRP A 99 16.57 13.79 2.09
N ASN A 100 16.50 14.36 3.31
CA ASN A 100 15.43 15.27 3.72
C ASN A 100 15.80 16.75 3.54
N GLU A 101 16.76 17.11 2.67
CA GLU A 101 17.11 18.50 2.37
C GLU A 101 15.89 19.32 1.94
N ALA A 102 15.08 18.79 1.01
CA ALA A 102 13.83 19.42 0.57
C ALA A 102 12.78 19.56 1.70
N SER A 103 12.95 18.80 2.79
CA SER A 103 12.11 18.86 3.99
C SER A 103 12.72 19.76 5.09
N GLY A 104 13.80 20.49 4.79
CA GLY A 104 14.46 21.43 5.70
C GLY A 104 15.69 20.88 6.43
N CYS A 105 16.16 19.67 6.12
CA CYS A 105 17.39 19.16 6.72
C CYS A 105 18.65 19.70 6.02
N HIS A 106 19.35 20.63 6.64
CA HIS A 106 20.58 21.21 6.09
C HIS A 106 21.87 20.46 6.47
N VAL A 107 21.76 19.26 7.03
CA VAL A 107 22.94 18.48 7.44
C VAL A 107 23.67 17.97 6.20
N VAL A 108 24.98 18.25 6.17
CA VAL A 108 25.94 17.78 5.17
C VAL A 108 26.96 16.89 5.86
N LEU A 109 27.12 15.67 5.37
CA LEU A 109 27.96 14.65 6.01
C LEU A 109 28.56 13.67 4.98
N PRO A 110 29.53 12.83 5.35
CA PRO A 110 30.05 11.79 4.46
C PRO A 110 28.95 10.86 3.93
N ALA A 111 29.06 10.43 2.68
CA ALA A 111 28.13 9.47 2.07
C ALA A 111 28.03 8.15 2.86
N SER A 112 29.08 7.73 3.58
CA SER A 112 29.01 6.57 4.48
C SER A 112 28.05 6.74 5.65
N GLU A 113 27.86 7.96 6.14
CA GLU A 113 27.09 8.25 7.36
C GLU A 113 25.65 8.69 7.06
N VAL A 114 25.31 8.98 5.79
CA VAL A 114 24.00 9.58 5.40
C VAL A 114 22.81 8.71 5.80
N ALA A 115 22.94 7.40 5.67
CA ALA A 115 21.89 6.45 6.06
C ALA A 115 21.69 6.41 7.57
N LYS A 116 22.78 6.47 8.35
CA LYS A 116 22.72 6.53 9.81
C LYS A 116 22.06 7.80 10.29
N HIS A 117 22.50 8.96 9.77
CA HIS A 117 21.86 10.24 10.06
C HIS A 117 20.37 10.21 9.71
N PHE A 118 20.02 9.74 8.51
CA PHE A 118 18.64 9.66 8.07
C PHE A 118 17.80 8.81 9.02
N ARG A 119 18.26 7.63 9.43
CA ARG A 119 17.47 6.72 10.29
C ARG A 119 17.35 7.18 11.74
N HIS A 120 18.43 7.72 12.31
CA HIS A 120 18.54 7.88 13.76
C HIS A 120 18.51 9.33 14.23
N ASP A 121 19.04 10.26 13.41
CA ASP A 121 19.30 11.63 13.87
C ASP A 121 18.41 12.68 13.18
N CYS A 122 17.90 12.37 11.99
CA CYS A 122 17.18 13.34 11.16
C CYS A 122 15.79 13.66 11.73
N GLN A 123 15.59 14.91 12.14
CA GLN A 123 14.30 15.39 12.69
C GLN A 123 13.32 15.92 11.61
N HIS A 124 13.69 15.80 10.33
CA HIS A 124 12.94 16.36 9.20
C HIS A 124 12.21 15.28 8.38
N HIS A 125 11.95 14.12 8.99
CA HIS A 125 11.08 13.11 8.40
C HIS A 125 9.68 13.66 8.24
N ARG A 126 9.09 13.44 7.08
CA ARG A 126 7.69 13.79 6.80
C ARG A 126 6.82 12.57 7.03
N SER A 127 5.63 12.80 7.57
CA SER A 127 4.60 11.77 7.73
C SER A 127 3.24 12.36 7.38
N ARG A 128 2.33 11.53 6.88
CA ARG A 128 0.95 11.95 6.64
C ARG A 128 0.16 11.78 7.94
N CYS A 129 -0.54 12.83 8.34
CA CYS A 129 -1.48 12.74 9.45
C CYS A 129 -2.58 11.72 9.09
N PRO A 130 -2.89 10.73 9.94
CA PRO A 130 -3.94 9.74 9.63
C PRO A 130 -5.35 10.34 9.63
N THR A 131 -5.54 11.52 10.25
CA THR A 131 -6.86 12.13 10.42
C THR A 131 -7.17 13.15 9.32
N CYS A 132 -6.26 14.08 9.03
CA CYS A 132 -6.46 15.11 8.00
C CYS A 132 -5.61 14.93 6.74
N LEU A 133 -4.77 13.88 6.66
CA LEU A 133 -3.89 13.58 5.52
C LEU A 133 -2.81 14.63 5.21
N ALA A 134 -2.79 15.74 5.96
CA ALA A 134 -1.77 16.77 5.90
C ALA A 134 -0.38 16.16 6.09
N THR A 135 0.58 16.58 5.26
CA THR A 135 1.97 16.15 5.42
C THR A 135 2.65 17.03 6.44
N VAL A 136 2.91 16.48 7.62
CA VAL A 136 3.54 17.18 8.74
C VAL A 136 4.92 16.60 9.02
N LEU A 137 5.77 17.35 9.74
CA LEU A 137 7.02 16.78 10.24
C LEU A 137 6.69 15.75 11.33
N TRP A 138 7.37 14.62 11.29
CA TRP A 138 7.14 13.49 12.19
C TRP A 138 7.22 13.90 13.67
N ARG A 139 8.17 14.80 14.03
CA ARG A 139 8.31 15.37 15.38
C ARG A 139 7.09 16.19 15.84
N ASP A 140 6.37 16.81 14.89
CA ASP A 140 5.25 17.71 15.15
C ASP A 140 3.90 16.98 15.07
N LEU A 141 3.90 15.71 14.64
CA LEU A 141 2.69 14.91 14.42
C LEU A 141 1.83 14.81 15.69
N CYS A 142 2.44 14.59 16.85
CA CYS A 142 1.70 14.51 18.12
C CYS A 142 1.08 15.87 18.52
N ALA A 143 1.78 16.98 18.30
CA ALA A 143 1.26 18.30 18.59
C ALA A 143 0.08 18.64 17.68
N HIS A 144 0.23 18.33 16.39
CA HIS A 144 -0.79 18.50 15.36
C HIS A 144 -2.07 17.67 15.65
N LEU A 145 -1.94 16.43 16.11
CA LEU A 145 -3.10 15.61 16.49
C LEU A 145 -3.83 16.19 17.71
N LYS A 146 -3.09 16.72 18.69
CA LYS A 146 -3.65 17.31 19.91
C LYS A 146 -4.32 18.67 19.69
N SER A 147 -3.90 19.44 18.69
CA SER A 147 -4.47 20.76 18.41
C SER A 147 -5.84 20.73 17.73
N GLY A 148 -6.44 19.55 17.54
CA GLY A 148 -7.70 19.40 16.81
C GLY A 148 -7.47 19.55 15.31
N CYS A 149 -6.81 18.57 14.69
CA CYS A 149 -6.65 18.46 13.24
C CYS A 149 -8.04 18.55 12.55
N THR A 150 -8.36 19.73 12.01
CA THR A 150 -9.67 20.04 11.42
C THR A 150 -9.66 20.20 9.90
N GLU A 151 -8.49 20.28 9.26
CA GLU A 151 -8.39 20.51 7.82
C GLU A 151 -8.16 19.20 7.08
N PHE A 152 -9.24 18.47 6.78
CA PHE A 152 -9.22 17.43 5.75
C PHE A 152 -8.93 18.10 4.40
N VAL A 153 -7.65 18.27 4.06
CA VAL A 153 -7.25 18.70 2.73
C VAL A 153 -7.30 17.46 1.85
N LEU A 154 -8.34 17.39 1.01
CA LEU A 154 -8.36 16.52 -0.15
C LEU A 154 -7.07 16.76 -0.95
N CYS A 155 -6.09 15.87 -0.82
CA CYS A 155 -5.01 15.80 -1.79
C CYS A 155 -5.64 15.51 -3.15
N ALA A 156 -5.45 16.47 -4.08
CA ALA A 156 -5.72 16.42 -5.51
C ALA A 156 -6.19 15.04 -6.02
N VAL A 157 -7.49 14.95 -6.30
CA VAL A 157 -7.98 13.99 -7.29
C VAL A 157 -7.33 14.39 -8.62
N PRO A 158 -6.77 13.44 -9.40
CA PRO A 158 -6.39 13.73 -10.79
C PRO A 158 -7.55 14.41 -11.51
N GLU A 159 -7.26 15.40 -12.35
CA GLU A 159 -8.18 16.30 -13.08
C GLU A 159 -9.18 15.62 -14.04
N ALA A 160 -9.57 14.36 -13.81
CA ALA A 160 -10.40 13.57 -14.70
C ALA A 160 -11.86 13.37 -14.24
N LEU A 161 -12.32 13.94 -13.11
CA LEU A 161 -13.72 13.83 -12.67
C LEU A 161 -14.29 15.13 -12.08
N ALA A 162 -14.00 16.27 -12.71
CA ALA A 162 -14.79 17.48 -12.50
C ALA A 162 -16.16 17.30 -13.18
N VAL A 163 -17.10 16.64 -12.50
CA VAL A 163 -18.52 16.83 -12.78
C VAL A 163 -18.89 18.17 -12.17
N THR A 164 -19.31 19.08 -13.03
CA THR A 164 -19.43 20.52 -12.81
C THR A 164 -20.49 20.88 -11.77
N ALA A 165 -20.04 21.26 -10.58
CA ALA A 165 -20.87 21.91 -9.54
C ALA A 165 -21.19 23.40 -9.86
N GLU A 166 -20.71 23.93 -10.98
CA GLU A 166 -20.83 25.36 -11.34
C GLU A 166 -22.22 25.75 -11.89
N ASN A 167 -23.09 24.79 -12.23
CA ASN A 167 -24.42 25.09 -12.76
C ASN A 167 -25.49 25.28 -11.67
N ASP A 168 -25.41 24.59 -10.53
CA ASP A 168 -26.51 24.56 -9.55
C ASP A 168 -26.60 25.83 -8.67
N GLU A 169 -25.47 26.44 -8.34
CA GLU A 169 -25.44 27.69 -7.56
C GLU A 169 -26.02 28.87 -8.36
N ASN A 170 -25.76 28.89 -9.68
CA ASN A 170 -26.33 29.85 -10.61
C ASN A 170 -27.85 29.70 -10.75
N HIS A 171 -28.39 28.48 -10.68
CA HIS A 171 -29.83 28.24 -10.75
C HIS A 171 -30.57 28.64 -9.47
N LEU A 172 -29.99 28.42 -8.29
CA LEU A 172 -30.54 28.86 -7.00
C LEU A 172 -30.51 30.38 -6.87
N VAL A 173 -29.39 31.02 -7.22
CA VAL A 173 -29.28 32.50 -7.22
C VAL A 173 -30.22 33.13 -8.25
N ALA A 174 -30.36 32.52 -9.43
CA ALA A 174 -31.32 32.99 -10.44
C ALA A 174 -32.78 32.79 -10.00
N PHE A 175 -33.09 31.72 -9.27
CA PHE A 175 -34.42 31.49 -8.71
C PHE A 175 -34.73 32.48 -7.60
N GLN A 176 -33.79 32.71 -6.67
CA GLN A 176 -33.92 33.70 -5.62
C GLN A 176 -34.19 35.10 -6.18
N LYS A 177 -33.43 35.53 -7.19
CA LYS A 177 -33.68 36.82 -7.89
C LYS A 177 -35.06 36.88 -8.55
N ARG A 178 -35.58 35.77 -9.08
CA ARG A 178 -36.95 35.73 -9.65
C ARG A 178 -38.02 35.85 -8.56
N VAL A 179 -37.79 35.26 -7.38
CA VAL A 179 -38.69 35.38 -6.22
C VAL A 179 -38.66 36.81 -5.68
N GLU A 180 -37.48 37.39 -5.46
CA GLU A 180 -37.31 38.77 -4.99
C GLU A 180 -37.97 39.78 -5.94
N ARG A 181 -37.83 39.60 -7.26
CA ARG A 181 -38.52 40.43 -8.25
C ARG A 181 -40.04 40.34 -8.15
N ARG A 182 -40.59 39.13 -7.99
CA ARG A 182 -42.04 38.91 -7.83
C ARG A 182 -42.57 39.52 -6.54
N VAL A 183 -41.81 39.43 -5.45
CA VAL A 183 -42.14 40.07 -4.16
C VAL A 183 -42.17 41.59 -4.33
N GLY A 184 -41.17 42.18 -4.99
CA GLY A 184 -41.17 43.62 -5.29
C GLY A 184 -42.33 44.08 -6.19
N GLU A 185 -42.75 43.26 -7.15
CA GLU A 185 -43.93 43.52 -7.99
C GLU A 185 -45.24 43.49 -7.18
N ILE A 186 -45.32 42.61 -6.17
CA ILE A 186 -46.46 42.53 -5.24
C ILE A 186 -46.48 43.76 -4.32
N ASP A 187 -45.35 44.18 -3.77
CA ASP A 187 -45.24 45.38 -2.93
C ASP A 187 -45.63 46.66 -3.69
N ALA A 188 -45.18 46.78 -4.94
CA ALA A 188 -45.54 47.91 -5.81
C ALA A 188 -47.04 47.95 -6.13
N LYS A 189 -47.66 46.78 -6.36
CA LYS A 189 -49.11 46.67 -6.59
C LYS A 189 -49.92 46.91 -5.32
N LEU A 190 -49.46 46.45 -4.16
CA LEU A 190 -50.06 46.74 -2.85
C LEU A 190 -50.03 48.24 -2.54
N ALA A 191 -48.93 48.92 -2.85
CA ALA A 191 -48.81 50.37 -2.72
C ALA A 191 -49.79 51.13 -3.64
N GLN A 192 -50.00 50.65 -4.88
CA GLN A 192 -51.01 51.22 -5.79
C GLN A 192 -52.45 50.99 -5.34
N LEU A 193 -52.74 49.83 -4.73
CA LEU A 193 -54.08 49.50 -4.20
C LEU A 193 -54.45 50.35 -2.97
N SER A 194 -53.47 50.87 -2.23
CA SER A 194 -53.70 51.78 -1.12
C SER A 194 -54.17 53.19 -1.55
N LEU A 195 -54.17 53.50 -2.85
CA LEU A 195 -54.42 54.85 -3.40
C LEU A 195 -55.70 55.00 -4.24
N GLN A 196 -56.47 53.94 -4.54
CA GLN A 196 -57.71 54.04 -5.34
C GLN A 196 -58.87 53.22 -4.76
N GLY A 197 -59.97 53.92 -4.47
CA GLY A 197 -61.28 53.35 -4.16
C GLY A 197 -62.01 52.90 -5.42
N ASP A 198 -62.76 51.80 -5.27
CA ASP A 198 -63.73 51.19 -6.20
C ASP A 198 -63.20 50.30 -7.33
N SER A 199 -62.80 49.07 -6.93
CA SER A 199 -62.99 47.76 -7.61
C SER A 199 -62.08 46.73 -6.92
N GLN A 200 -62.36 46.44 -5.65
CA GLN A 200 -61.38 45.79 -4.75
C GLN A 200 -61.51 44.24 -4.68
N ASN A 201 -62.67 43.66 -4.99
CA ASN A 201 -62.92 42.25 -4.66
C ASN A 201 -62.26 41.24 -5.63
N ASP A 202 -62.36 41.45 -6.95
CA ASP A 202 -61.84 40.49 -7.94
C ASP A 202 -60.30 40.44 -7.97
N LYS A 203 -59.63 41.58 -7.72
CA LYS A 203 -58.16 41.66 -7.63
C LYS A 203 -57.60 41.00 -6.37
N LEU A 204 -58.35 41.03 -5.25
CA LEU A 204 -57.98 40.36 -4.00
C LEU A 204 -58.10 38.83 -4.11
N VAL A 205 -59.12 38.34 -4.82
CA VAL A 205 -59.29 36.90 -5.09
C VAL A 205 -58.14 36.37 -5.93
N ASP A 206 -57.74 37.09 -6.97
CA ASP A 206 -56.63 36.69 -7.85
C ASP A 206 -55.27 36.72 -7.12
N LEU A 207 -55.05 37.70 -6.23
CA LEU A 207 -53.85 37.75 -5.39
C LEU A 207 -53.81 36.59 -4.38
N SER A 208 -54.94 36.27 -3.76
CA SER A 208 -55.06 35.14 -2.83
C SER A 208 -54.79 33.81 -3.52
N HIS A 209 -55.28 33.63 -4.75
CA HIS A 209 -55.01 32.45 -5.55
C HIS A 209 -53.52 32.29 -5.86
N ASN A 210 -52.85 33.37 -6.27
CA ASN A 210 -51.42 33.37 -6.54
C ASN A 210 -50.57 33.08 -5.28
N LEU A 211 -50.95 33.63 -4.11
CA LEU A 211 -50.30 33.36 -2.83
C LEU A 211 -50.43 31.89 -2.42
N ASN A 212 -51.62 31.31 -2.58
CA ASN A 212 -51.84 29.89 -2.27
C ASN A 212 -51.04 28.98 -3.20
N HIS A 213 -50.97 29.29 -4.50
CA HIS A 213 -50.14 28.56 -5.44
C HIS A 213 -48.64 28.67 -5.09
N LEU A 214 -48.16 29.84 -4.69
CA LEU A 214 -46.77 30.03 -4.26
C LEU A 214 -46.44 29.21 -3.00
N ASN A 215 -47.36 29.15 -2.05
CA ASN A 215 -47.22 28.36 -0.84
C ASN A 215 -47.16 26.86 -1.14
N GLU A 216 -47.98 26.35 -2.08
CA GLU A 216 -47.93 24.94 -2.45
C GLU A 216 -46.62 24.56 -3.15
N VAL A 217 -46.17 25.38 -4.11
CA VAL A 217 -44.86 25.17 -4.76
C VAL A 217 -43.72 25.19 -3.72
N THR A 218 -43.78 26.10 -2.75
CA THR A 218 -42.78 26.17 -1.67
C THR A 218 -42.80 24.89 -0.81
N ARG A 219 -43.99 24.33 -0.56
CA ARG A 219 -44.17 23.09 0.20
C ARG A 219 -43.63 21.88 -0.56
N GLU A 220 -43.88 21.79 -1.86
CA GLU A 220 -43.37 20.74 -2.74
C GLU A 220 -41.84 20.76 -2.82
N VAL A 221 -41.25 21.94 -3.03
CA VAL A 221 -39.78 22.10 -3.05
C VAL A 221 -39.18 21.70 -1.71
N ARG A 222 -39.76 22.14 -0.59
CA ARG A 222 -39.28 21.77 0.75
C ARG A 222 -39.33 20.26 0.96
N ALA A 223 -40.40 19.59 0.53
CA ALA A 223 -40.53 18.14 0.63
C ALA A 223 -39.47 17.42 -0.22
N ALA A 224 -39.19 17.91 -1.43
CA ALA A 224 -38.13 17.38 -2.29
C ALA A 224 -36.74 17.58 -1.67
N SER A 225 -36.45 18.74 -1.08
CA SER A 225 -35.18 19.03 -0.40
C SER A 225 -34.93 18.11 0.79
N VAL A 226 -35.96 17.82 1.60
CA VAL A 226 -35.84 16.88 2.73
C VAL A 226 -35.50 15.47 2.24
N LYS A 227 -36.18 14.98 1.19
CA LYS A 227 -35.88 13.67 0.60
C LYS A 227 -34.45 13.58 0.05
N LEU A 228 -33.94 14.65 -0.56
CA LEU A 228 -32.55 14.70 -1.04
C LEU A 228 -31.56 14.65 0.13
N LEU A 229 -31.83 15.36 1.23
CA LEU A 229 -30.99 15.32 2.43
C LEU A 229 -30.95 13.93 3.07
N GLU A 230 -32.09 13.24 3.16
CA GLU A 230 -32.17 11.86 3.67
C GLU A 230 -31.38 10.89 2.79
N SER A 231 -31.51 11.02 1.46
CA SER A 231 -30.74 10.21 0.51
C SER A 231 -29.24 10.44 0.63
N LEU A 232 -28.81 11.70 0.81
CA LEU A 232 -27.40 12.05 0.96
C LEU A 232 -26.83 11.50 2.28
N ASP A 233 -27.57 11.62 3.38
CA ASP A 233 -27.17 11.06 4.68
C ASP A 233 -26.96 9.55 4.59
N HIS A 234 -27.87 8.83 3.92
CA HIS A 234 -27.72 7.40 3.68
C HIS A 234 -26.43 7.06 2.94
N SER A 235 -26.16 7.71 1.81
CA SER A 235 -24.91 7.49 1.05
C SER A 235 -23.66 7.83 1.86
N VAL A 236 -23.69 8.88 2.69
CA VAL A 236 -22.57 9.24 3.58
C VAL A 236 -22.35 8.16 4.64
N THR A 237 -23.40 7.58 5.23
CA THR A 237 -23.26 6.50 6.20
C THR A 237 -22.66 5.22 5.58
N GLU A 238 -23.07 4.89 4.37
CA GLU A 238 -22.53 3.73 3.62
C GLU A 238 -21.04 3.92 3.28
N LEU A 239 -20.66 5.11 2.80
CA LEU A 239 -19.26 5.46 2.53
C LEU A 239 -18.39 5.38 3.80
N LYS A 240 -18.91 5.82 4.96
CA LYS A 240 -18.20 5.70 6.25
C LYS A 240 -17.97 4.24 6.63
N ALA A 241 -18.98 3.38 6.48
CA ALA A 241 -18.86 1.95 6.78
C ALA A 241 -17.78 1.27 5.90
N LEU A 242 -17.85 1.50 4.58
CA LEU A 242 -16.86 0.98 3.62
C LEU A 242 -15.44 1.49 3.91
N SER A 243 -15.31 2.77 4.30
CA SER A 243 -14.01 3.36 4.67
C SER A 243 -13.42 2.71 5.92
N ASN A 244 -14.24 2.43 6.93
CA ASN A 244 -13.81 1.76 8.16
C ASN A 244 -13.36 0.32 7.89
N GLU A 245 -14.16 -0.45 7.16
CA GLU A 245 -13.82 -1.84 6.78
C GLU A 245 -12.49 -1.90 6.00
N ARG A 246 -12.29 -0.99 5.05
CA ARG A 246 -11.03 -0.88 4.30
C ARG A 246 -9.84 -0.53 5.21
N SER A 247 -10.05 0.35 6.19
CA SER A 247 -8.99 0.76 7.12
C SER A 247 -8.56 -0.39 8.05
N GLU A 248 -9.52 -1.17 8.55
CA GLU A 248 -9.24 -2.38 9.34
C GLU A 248 -8.44 -3.42 8.54
N CYS A 249 -8.79 -3.65 7.28
CA CYS A 249 -8.07 -4.55 6.38
C CYS A 249 -6.61 -4.10 6.13
N ILE A 250 -6.39 -2.79 5.90
CA ILE A 250 -5.06 -2.22 5.72
C ILE A 250 -4.23 -2.38 7.00
N MET A 251 -4.81 -2.09 8.16
CA MET A 251 -4.11 -2.22 9.45
C MET A 251 -3.73 -3.68 9.76
N ALA A 252 -4.60 -4.64 9.46
CA ALA A 252 -4.29 -6.06 9.59
C ALA A 252 -3.11 -6.48 8.69
N SER A 253 -3.09 -5.97 7.45
CA SER A 253 -2.02 -6.22 6.48
C SER A 253 -0.67 -5.63 6.93
N ILE A 254 -0.67 -4.38 7.42
CA ILE A 254 0.52 -3.72 7.97
C ILE A 254 1.05 -4.47 9.20
N SER A 255 0.16 -4.89 10.10
CA SER A 255 0.52 -5.66 11.29
C SER A 255 1.18 -7.00 10.92
N SER A 256 0.66 -7.69 9.90
CA SER A 256 1.25 -8.92 9.37
C SER A 256 2.67 -8.69 8.83
N VAL A 257 2.87 -7.64 8.02
CA VAL A 257 4.19 -7.29 7.46
C VAL A 257 5.18 -6.92 8.57
N LEU A 258 4.80 -6.08 9.53
CA LEU A 258 5.65 -5.71 10.66
C LEU A 258 6.08 -6.93 11.48
N THR A 259 5.15 -7.85 11.72
CA THR A 259 5.42 -9.11 12.42
C THR A 259 6.42 -9.97 11.65
N SER A 260 6.31 -10.05 10.33
CA SER A 260 7.23 -10.83 9.49
C SER A 260 8.65 -10.26 9.44
N VAL A 261 8.80 -8.94 9.55
CA VAL A 261 10.10 -8.26 9.61
C VAL A 261 10.75 -8.45 10.99
N GLN A 262 9.95 -8.35 12.06
CA GLN A 262 10.43 -8.48 13.43
C GLN A 262 10.73 -9.94 13.82
N TYR A 263 9.97 -10.90 13.29
CA TYR A 263 10.06 -12.32 13.61
C TYR A 263 10.11 -13.16 12.31
N PRO A 264 11.29 -13.34 11.69
CA PRO A 264 11.43 -13.98 10.38
C PRO A 264 11.10 -15.49 10.36
N ASN A 265 10.79 -16.08 11.52
CA ASN A 265 10.32 -17.44 11.68
C ASN A 265 8.81 -17.54 11.97
N MET A 266 8.08 -16.42 12.00
CA MET A 266 6.68 -16.34 12.42
C MET A 266 5.82 -15.61 11.38
N GLN A 267 4.60 -16.10 11.16
CA GLN A 267 3.61 -15.51 10.28
C GLN A 267 2.22 -15.56 10.93
N LEU A 268 1.43 -14.51 10.73
CA LEU A 268 0.04 -14.42 11.17
C LEU A 268 -0.88 -14.44 9.95
N CYS A 269 -2.03 -15.11 10.06
CA CYS A 269 -3.03 -15.17 9.01
C CYS A 269 -4.43 -15.21 9.62
N THR A 270 -5.37 -14.51 9.00
CA THR A 270 -6.80 -14.62 9.31
C THR A 270 -7.49 -15.39 8.20
N VAL A 271 -8.22 -16.44 8.55
CA VAL A 271 -9.08 -17.18 7.62
C VAL A 271 -10.50 -16.69 7.78
N THR A 272 -11.04 -16.04 6.76
CA THR A 272 -12.44 -15.58 6.70
C THR A 272 -13.31 -16.60 5.98
N GLY A 273 -14.63 -16.57 6.18
CA GLY A 273 -15.55 -17.49 5.51
C GLY A 273 -15.50 -18.90 6.12
N TYR A 274 -15.27 -19.00 7.43
CA TYR A 274 -15.06 -20.26 8.14
C TYR A 274 -16.21 -21.26 7.90
N ALA A 275 -17.46 -20.82 8.00
CA ALA A 275 -18.66 -21.63 7.79
C ALA A 275 -18.71 -22.19 6.36
N ALA A 276 -18.39 -21.36 5.36
CA ALA A 276 -18.33 -21.80 3.97
C ALA A 276 -17.24 -22.86 3.75
N HIS A 277 -16.07 -22.69 4.39
CA HIS A 277 -15.00 -23.69 4.34
C HIS A 277 -15.40 -25.00 5.04
N LYS A 278 -16.05 -24.94 6.19
CA LYS A 278 -16.57 -26.10 6.93
C LYS A 278 -17.62 -26.85 6.12
N ASP A 279 -18.61 -26.15 5.58
CA ASP A 279 -19.67 -26.74 4.76
C ASP A 279 -19.13 -27.41 3.50
N LYS A 280 -18.18 -26.75 2.81
CA LYS A 280 -17.52 -27.33 1.65
C LYS A 280 -16.74 -28.59 2.02
N ALA A 281 -16.07 -28.61 3.17
CA ALA A 281 -15.37 -29.79 3.64
C ALA A 281 -16.33 -30.94 4.01
N LEU A 282 -17.47 -30.63 4.64
CA LEU A 282 -18.50 -31.63 4.93
C LEU A 282 -19.07 -32.26 3.66
N LYS A 283 -19.40 -31.44 2.65
CA LYS A 283 -19.99 -31.88 1.37
C LYS A 283 -18.99 -32.60 0.46
N ASN A 284 -17.79 -32.06 0.29
CA ASN A 284 -16.82 -32.50 -0.71
C ASN A 284 -15.66 -33.32 -0.12
N GLY A 285 -15.69 -33.57 1.19
CA GLY A 285 -14.60 -34.20 1.95
C GLY A 285 -13.50 -33.23 2.37
N TRP A 286 -13.33 -32.09 1.67
CA TRP A 286 -12.28 -31.12 1.99
C TRP A 286 -12.51 -29.70 1.48
N SER A 287 -11.79 -28.76 2.11
CA SER A 287 -11.66 -27.37 1.67
C SER A 287 -10.25 -26.86 2.02
N ASN A 288 -9.58 -26.17 1.10
CA ASN A 288 -8.21 -25.71 1.31
C ASN A 288 -8.14 -24.19 1.22
N THR A 289 -7.24 -23.63 2.02
CA THR A 289 -6.80 -22.24 1.93
C THR A 289 -5.28 -22.21 1.73
N MET A 290 -4.79 -21.13 1.14
CA MET A 290 -3.37 -20.86 1.00
C MET A 290 -3.18 -19.35 1.08
N GLY A 291 -2.23 -18.91 1.90
CA GLY A 291 -1.84 -17.51 2.00
C GLY A 291 -0.87 -17.09 0.90
N GLU A 292 -0.37 -15.87 1.01
CA GLU A 292 0.61 -15.32 0.09
C GLU A 292 1.97 -16.02 0.17
N LYS A 293 2.86 -15.71 -0.78
CA LYS A 293 4.22 -16.24 -0.78
C LYS A 293 5.10 -15.38 0.10
N VAL A 294 5.73 -16.01 1.09
CA VAL A 294 6.55 -15.34 2.10
C VAL A 294 7.87 -16.07 2.29
N TYR A 295 8.89 -15.35 2.74
CA TYR A 295 10.13 -15.98 3.19
C TYR A 295 10.03 -16.33 4.68
N LEU A 296 10.14 -17.62 5.00
CA LEU A 296 10.18 -18.15 6.36
C LEU A 296 11.50 -18.87 6.61
N ARG A 297 12.33 -18.35 7.52
CA ARG A 297 13.72 -18.81 7.73
C ARG A 297 14.48 -19.03 6.39
N ARG A 298 14.36 -18.06 5.47
CA ARG A 298 14.96 -18.07 4.11
C ARG A 298 14.36 -19.04 3.10
N TYR A 299 13.45 -19.94 3.50
CA TYR A 299 12.66 -20.75 2.57
C TYR A 299 11.53 -19.91 2.00
N TYR A 300 11.34 -19.94 0.68
CA TYR A 300 10.22 -19.25 0.04
C TYR A 300 9.00 -20.17 0.04
N VAL A 301 7.95 -19.82 0.77
CA VAL A 301 6.82 -20.72 1.04
C VAL A 301 5.49 -19.99 1.01
N SER A 302 4.43 -20.72 0.71
CA SER A 302 3.07 -20.34 1.07
C SER A 302 2.56 -21.34 2.08
N TRP A 303 1.79 -20.87 3.06
CA TRP A 303 1.15 -21.72 4.04
C TRP A 303 -0.31 -21.34 4.20
N GLY A 304 -1.10 -22.27 4.71
CA GLY A 304 -2.51 -22.07 4.99
C GLY A 304 -3.05 -23.24 5.78
N VAL A 305 -4.34 -23.48 5.66
CA VAL A 305 -5.01 -24.59 6.35
C VAL A 305 -5.87 -25.43 5.43
N ALA A 306 -5.92 -26.72 5.72
CA ALA A 306 -6.78 -27.69 5.06
C ALA A 306 -7.86 -28.16 6.05
N PHE A 307 -9.11 -27.97 5.67
CA PHE A 307 -10.29 -28.51 6.33
C PHE A 307 -10.54 -29.90 5.76
N ARG A 308 -10.47 -30.94 6.59
CA ARG A 308 -10.66 -32.33 6.17
C ARG A 308 -11.80 -32.96 6.95
N ASN A 309 -12.79 -33.48 6.24
CA ASN A 309 -13.85 -34.29 6.84
C ASN A 309 -13.32 -35.72 7.01
N ILE A 310 -13.16 -36.14 8.26
CA ILE A 310 -12.78 -37.49 8.66
C ILE A 310 -13.98 -38.07 9.39
N SER A 311 -14.69 -38.99 8.73
CA SER A 311 -15.82 -39.72 9.31
C SER A 311 -16.94 -38.83 9.88
N GLY A 312 -17.21 -37.67 9.26
CA GLY A 312 -18.26 -36.73 9.67
C GLY A 312 -17.80 -35.62 10.62
N SER A 313 -16.56 -35.68 11.14
CA SER A 313 -15.94 -34.58 11.87
C SER A 313 -14.96 -33.83 10.97
N VAL A 314 -14.99 -32.50 11.00
CA VAL A 314 -14.04 -31.68 10.26
C VAL A 314 -12.88 -31.29 11.18
N ALA A 315 -11.67 -31.58 10.73
CA ALA A 315 -10.44 -31.16 11.38
C ALA A 315 -9.69 -30.12 10.53
N LEU A 316 -9.04 -29.19 11.22
CA LEU A 316 -8.17 -28.16 10.65
C LEU A 316 -6.72 -28.65 10.69
N HIS A 317 -6.08 -28.72 9.53
CA HIS A 317 -4.68 -29.13 9.37
C HIS A 317 -3.83 -28.00 8.82
N LEU A 318 -2.55 -27.96 9.20
CA LEU A 318 -1.58 -27.11 8.50
C LEU A 318 -1.42 -27.58 7.05
N ARG A 319 -1.35 -26.63 6.12
CA ARG A 319 -0.97 -26.83 4.71
C ARG A 319 0.25 -25.99 4.36
N LEU A 320 1.21 -26.56 3.65
CA LEU A 320 2.45 -25.91 3.23
C LEU A 320 2.70 -26.15 1.75
N GLN A 321 3.23 -25.15 1.08
CA GLN A 321 3.76 -25.23 -0.28
C GLN A 321 5.11 -24.54 -0.34
N LEU A 322 6.09 -25.20 -0.95
CA LEU A 322 7.43 -24.65 -1.13
C LEU A 322 7.52 -24.04 -2.53
N HIS A 323 8.23 -22.93 -2.66
CA HIS A 323 8.44 -22.23 -3.92
C HIS A 323 9.92 -22.11 -4.22
N LYS A 324 10.26 -22.00 -5.50
CA LYS A 324 11.64 -21.73 -5.91
C LYS A 324 12.08 -20.38 -5.37
N GLY A 325 13.00 -20.40 -4.42
CA GLY A 325 13.56 -19.23 -3.76
C GLY A 325 14.93 -18.86 -4.34
N GLN A 326 15.29 -17.59 -4.22
CA GLN A 326 16.62 -17.09 -4.63
C GLN A 326 17.76 -17.69 -3.79
N ASN A 327 17.43 -18.22 -2.61
CA ASN A 327 18.40 -18.74 -1.64
C ASN A 327 18.50 -20.28 -1.63
N ASP A 328 17.77 -20.99 -2.50
CA ASP A 328 17.59 -22.45 -2.37
C ASP A 328 18.88 -23.28 -2.44
N GLU A 329 19.95 -22.74 -3.05
CA GLU A 329 21.27 -23.38 -3.10
C GLU A 329 21.99 -23.43 -1.75
N PHE A 330 21.65 -22.52 -0.84
CA PHE A 330 22.27 -22.40 0.48
C PHE A 330 21.44 -23.04 1.61
N LEU A 331 20.33 -23.70 1.25
CA LEU A 331 19.39 -24.27 2.21
C LEU A 331 19.50 -25.79 2.29
N LYS A 332 19.14 -26.33 3.46
CA LYS A 332 19.04 -27.76 3.66
C LYS A 332 17.80 -28.32 2.97
N TRP A 333 17.99 -29.38 2.21
CA TRP A 333 16.92 -30.14 1.55
C TRP A 333 17.05 -31.64 1.85
N PRO A 334 15.94 -32.40 1.92
CA PRO A 334 14.55 -31.92 1.90
C PRO A 334 14.21 -31.05 3.13
N PHE A 335 13.18 -30.22 3.02
CA PHE A 335 12.69 -29.37 4.09
C PHE A 335 12.34 -30.23 5.31
N SER A 336 13.01 -29.96 6.44
CA SER A 336 12.91 -30.79 7.64
C SER A 336 12.60 -29.99 8.91
N ASN A 337 12.24 -28.71 8.78
CA ASN A 337 11.97 -27.88 9.95
C ASN A 337 10.61 -28.26 10.56
N LYS A 338 10.56 -28.28 11.89
CA LYS A 338 9.30 -28.46 12.61
C LYS A 338 8.49 -27.16 12.53
N LEU A 339 7.20 -27.31 12.37
CA LEU A 339 6.25 -26.21 12.22
C LEU A 339 5.28 -26.24 13.40
N LYS A 340 4.88 -25.08 13.90
CA LYS A 340 3.87 -24.93 14.93
C LYS A 340 2.71 -24.14 14.35
N LEU A 341 1.55 -24.79 14.23
CA LEU A 341 0.29 -24.11 13.93
C LEU A 341 -0.37 -23.75 15.25
N SER A 342 -0.75 -22.48 15.42
CA SER A 342 -1.51 -22.01 16.58
C SER A 342 -2.79 -21.32 16.13
N VAL A 343 -3.90 -21.59 16.83
CA VAL A 343 -5.16 -20.86 16.73
C VAL A 343 -5.22 -19.93 17.93
N ILE A 344 -5.43 -18.64 17.69
CA ILE A 344 -5.42 -17.59 18.71
C ILE A 344 -6.86 -17.25 19.07
N HIS A 345 -7.19 -17.27 20.36
CA HIS A 345 -8.49 -16.84 20.85
C HIS A 345 -8.66 -15.31 20.63
N PRO A 346 -9.78 -14.84 20.05
CA PRO A 346 -9.95 -13.44 19.67
C PRO A 346 -9.88 -12.49 20.88
N GLU A 347 -10.52 -12.85 21.99
CA GLU A 347 -10.60 -12.00 23.19
C GLU A 347 -9.43 -12.22 24.16
N THR A 348 -9.24 -13.44 24.67
CA THR A 348 -8.21 -13.76 25.68
C THR A 348 -6.79 -13.81 25.13
N ARG A 349 -6.63 -13.88 23.80
CA ARG A 349 -5.34 -14.07 23.11
C ARG A 349 -4.62 -15.39 23.46
N GLU A 350 -5.30 -16.32 24.13
CA GLU A 350 -4.77 -17.65 24.40
C GLU A 350 -4.55 -18.43 23.11
N GLU A 351 -3.47 -19.22 23.08
CA GLU A 351 -3.08 -19.98 21.89
C GLU A 351 -3.26 -21.49 22.10
N ARG A 352 -4.00 -22.12 21.18
CA ARG A 352 -3.98 -23.59 21.04
C ARG A 352 -3.11 -23.95 19.89
N HIS A 353 -2.13 -24.82 20.12
CA HIS A 353 -1.17 -25.16 19.09
C HIS A 353 -0.99 -26.66 18.89
N VAL A 354 -0.55 -27.01 17.69
CA VAL A 354 -0.14 -28.35 17.29
C VAL A 354 1.16 -28.27 16.51
N CYS A 355 2.03 -29.27 16.67
CA CYS A 355 3.28 -29.35 15.95
C CYS A 355 3.14 -30.25 14.72
N ALA A 356 3.54 -29.72 13.57
CA ALA A 356 3.67 -30.41 12.30
C ALA A 356 5.15 -30.76 12.06
N VAL A 357 5.40 -32.03 11.77
CA VAL A 357 6.72 -32.54 11.41
C VAL A 357 6.66 -33.05 9.96
N PRO A 358 7.53 -32.60 9.06
CA PRO A 358 7.63 -33.15 7.70
C PRO A 358 7.82 -34.66 7.70
N ASP A 359 6.96 -35.36 6.97
CA ASP A 359 7.09 -36.80 6.73
C ASP A 359 8.10 -37.04 5.61
N LEU A 360 9.30 -37.51 5.98
CA LEU A 360 10.39 -37.78 5.04
C LEU A 360 10.42 -39.25 4.56
N SER A 361 9.31 -39.99 4.73
CA SER A 361 9.14 -41.30 4.12
C SER A 361 9.12 -41.22 2.58
N GLN A 362 9.37 -42.36 1.92
CA GLN A 362 9.52 -42.43 0.47
C GLN A 362 8.31 -41.87 -0.29
N ASP A 363 7.10 -42.03 0.25
CA ASP A 363 5.85 -41.58 -0.39
C ASP A 363 5.62 -40.06 -0.28
N TYR A 364 6.21 -39.42 0.74
CA TYR A 364 5.95 -38.02 1.08
C TYR A 364 7.16 -37.08 0.89
N VAL A 365 8.38 -37.62 0.79
CA VAL A 365 9.61 -36.82 0.66
C VAL A 365 9.57 -35.84 -0.53
N ARG A 366 8.87 -36.20 -1.61
CA ARG A 366 8.74 -35.36 -2.83
C ARG A 366 8.15 -33.97 -2.56
N TYR A 367 7.28 -33.85 -1.55
CA TYR A 367 6.65 -32.58 -1.18
C TYR A 367 7.62 -31.61 -0.49
N TYR A 368 8.73 -32.13 0.00
CA TYR A 368 9.72 -31.39 0.78
C TYR A 368 11.05 -31.22 0.04
N CYS A 369 11.21 -31.77 -1.16
CA CYS A 369 12.40 -31.61 -1.97
C CYS A 369 12.57 -30.16 -2.44
N LYS A 370 13.81 -29.80 -2.82
CA LYS A 370 14.12 -28.51 -3.44
C LYS A 370 13.23 -28.31 -4.68
N PRO A 371 12.44 -27.23 -4.77
CA PRO A 371 11.61 -26.95 -5.94
C PRO A 371 12.47 -26.81 -7.20
N VAL A 372 12.24 -27.68 -8.20
CA VAL A 372 12.89 -27.61 -9.52
C VAL A 372 12.09 -26.65 -10.43
N GLU A 373 10.77 -26.76 -10.35
CA GLU A 373 9.78 -25.88 -10.99
C GLU A 373 9.51 -24.61 -10.15
N VAL A 374 8.59 -23.75 -10.60
CA VAL A 374 8.20 -22.53 -9.88
C VAL A 374 7.68 -22.82 -8.45
N SER A 375 7.01 -23.95 -8.22
CA SER A 375 6.45 -24.36 -6.93
C SER A 375 6.39 -25.88 -6.77
N SER A 376 6.55 -26.39 -5.55
CA SER A 376 6.21 -27.78 -5.21
C SER A 376 4.70 -28.00 -5.23
N GLU A 377 4.28 -29.27 -5.25
CA GLU A 377 2.91 -29.59 -4.84
C GLU A 377 2.71 -29.24 -3.35
N ALA A 378 1.52 -28.78 -2.99
CA ALA A 378 1.22 -28.41 -1.62
C ALA A 378 0.81 -29.63 -0.79
N VAL A 379 1.36 -29.74 0.42
CA VAL A 379 1.13 -30.84 1.35
C VAL A 379 0.38 -30.34 2.58
N TYR A 380 -0.44 -31.20 3.18
CA TYR A 380 -1.01 -30.95 4.51
C TYR A 380 -0.46 -31.97 5.51
N PHE A 381 -0.50 -31.63 6.80
CA PHE A 381 0.06 -32.47 7.86
C PHE A 381 -1.05 -33.22 8.60
N PRO A 382 -1.26 -34.53 8.36
CA PRO A 382 -2.36 -35.27 8.99
C PRO A 382 -2.24 -35.32 10.52
N ASN A 383 -1.01 -35.39 11.02
CA ASN A 383 -0.70 -35.54 12.45
C ASN A 383 -0.82 -34.23 13.26
N ALA A 384 -0.94 -33.08 12.59
CA ALA A 384 -1.03 -31.77 13.22
C ALA A 384 -2.41 -31.17 12.95
N LYS A 385 -3.36 -31.45 13.85
CA LYS A 385 -4.76 -31.11 13.64
C LYS A 385 -5.46 -30.50 14.86
N HIS A 386 -6.37 -29.56 14.59
CA HIS A 386 -7.37 -29.09 15.55
C HIS A 386 -8.75 -29.58 15.12
N GLU A 387 -9.47 -30.26 16.02
CA GLU A 387 -10.89 -30.58 15.77
C GLU A 387 -11.72 -29.30 15.83
N LEU A 388 -12.51 -29.04 14.78
CA LEU A 388 -13.26 -27.79 14.68
C LEU A 388 -14.32 -27.66 15.77
N SER A 389 -14.94 -28.78 16.17
CA SER A 389 -15.92 -28.81 17.26
C SER A 389 -15.35 -28.27 18.58
N HIS A 390 -14.06 -28.48 18.83
CA HIS A 390 -13.38 -27.96 20.02
C HIS A 390 -13.07 -26.47 19.91
N LEU A 391 -12.68 -26.00 18.72
CA LEU A 391 -12.44 -24.58 18.48
C LEU A 391 -13.75 -23.78 18.58
N GLU A 392 -14.84 -24.31 18.05
CA GLU A 392 -16.18 -23.70 18.12
C GLU A 392 -16.70 -23.63 19.55
N ARG A 393 -16.69 -24.77 20.26
CA ARG A 393 -17.16 -24.84 21.64
C ARG A 393 -16.40 -23.87 22.56
N ASP A 394 -15.10 -23.72 22.32
CA ASP A 394 -14.21 -22.97 23.20
C ASP A 394 -13.97 -21.53 22.71
N GLY A 395 -14.77 -21.02 21.77
CA GLY A 395 -14.82 -19.59 21.40
C GLY A 395 -13.73 -19.10 20.45
N TYR A 396 -12.95 -19.98 19.83
CA TYR A 396 -11.87 -19.59 18.91
C TYR A 396 -12.38 -19.11 17.55
N VAL A 397 -13.61 -19.46 17.19
CA VAL A 397 -14.29 -18.99 15.97
C VAL A 397 -15.13 -17.77 16.35
N HIS A 398 -14.81 -16.61 15.79
CA HIS A 398 -15.56 -15.37 16.02
C HIS A 398 -15.83 -14.67 14.70
N THR A 399 -17.05 -14.15 14.51
CA THR A 399 -17.47 -13.43 13.30
C THR A 399 -17.15 -14.15 11.98
N ASP A 400 -17.30 -15.49 11.95
CA ASP A 400 -16.97 -16.34 10.79
C ASP A 400 -15.48 -16.34 10.39
N GLN A 401 -14.58 -16.12 11.36
CA GLN A 401 -13.14 -16.06 11.14
C GLN A 401 -12.34 -16.89 12.15
N LEU A 402 -11.13 -17.28 11.75
CA LEU A 402 -10.10 -17.90 12.59
C LEU A 402 -8.81 -17.08 12.51
N SER A 403 -8.24 -16.74 13.67
CA SER A 403 -6.91 -16.13 13.77
C SER A 403 -5.84 -17.22 13.95
N LEU A 404 -4.90 -17.29 13.01
CA LEU A 404 -3.88 -18.32 12.94
C LEU A 404 -2.48 -17.74 13.04
N LYS A 405 -1.57 -18.52 13.63
CA LYS A 405 -0.14 -18.24 13.70
C LYS A 405 0.64 -19.47 13.27
N MET A 406 1.63 -19.25 12.41
CA MET A 406 2.60 -20.25 11.98
C MET A 406 3.99 -19.88 12.47
N GLU A 407 4.67 -20.83 13.08
CA GLU A 407 6.07 -20.67 13.49
C GLU A 407 6.93 -21.82 12.97
N VAL A 408 8.12 -21.47 12.49
CA VAL A 408 9.19 -22.44 12.23
C VAL A 408 10.03 -22.56 13.50
N LEU A 409 10.06 -23.77 14.07
CA LEU A 409 10.75 -24.10 15.33
C LEU A 409 12.25 -24.28 15.13
#